data_AF-A0A2N0QW58-F1
#
_entry.id   AF-A0A2N0QW58-F1
#
_cell.length_a   1.000
_cell.length_b   1.000
_cell.length_c   1.000
_cell.angle_alpha   90.00
_cell.angle_beta   90.00
_cell.angle_gamma   90.00
#
_symmetry.space_group_name_H-M   'P 1'
#
loop_
_entity.id
_entity.type
_entity.pdbx_description
1 polymer ?
#
loop_
_entity_poly.entity_id
_entity_poly.type
_entity_poly.pdbx_seq_one_letter_code
_entity_poly.pdbx_strand_id
1 'polypeptide(L)'
;MSMEYYELDPSHYVSAPSLSWDGMLKMTGVRIELFTEMAMHDFTEKAKRGGISMACQRYFKANNPKMGKAYDPSQPTTWISYVDATNLYGHSMSQFLPIGGYEWLASREYLLKNPDKQKQYLEYILTTKPDARRGYFLNINAHFPLKTHEYLKDLPPAVENVTVEKDWLCPYNAKLVEQLDGGRFSVTEKLVPHLGPRKNYVIHYQELQYYVKLSMVVDEVSEILSFDQTNWLEPYISFNTEKRNEAKKAGNTFLNEKAFLKKIRKPSFKYARQLGNTLIGAHMGKASVTLNKPIIVGASVLGLSKLHMYEFWYGYVKEKYGDKSQLGYMDTDSFIYHVETEDVYKDMDE
;
A
#
# COMPACT_ATOMS: atom_id res chain seq x y z
N MET A 1 7.92 -28.72 2.95
CA MET A 1 8.13 -27.26 2.94
C MET A 1 8.60 -26.69 4.28
N SER A 2 7.77 -26.44 5.32
CA SER A 2 8.28 -25.75 6.54
C SER A 2 9.33 -26.54 7.33
N MET A 3 9.01 -27.79 7.70
CA MET A 3 9.97 -28.66 8.40
C MET A 3 11.19 -29.03 7.54
N GLU A 4 11.03 -29.01 6.22
CA GLU A 4 12.05 -29.43 5.27
C GLU A 4 13.06 -28.30 4.98
N TYR A 5 12.59 -27.07 4.79
CA TYR A 5 13.43 -25.95 4.37
C TYR A 5 13.79 -24.99 5.51
N TYR A 6 12.94 -24.89 6.54
CA TYR A 6 13.19 -24.03 7.70
C TYR A 6 13.49 -24.84 8.96
N GLU A 7 13.27 -26.15 8.95
CA GLU A 7 13.32 -27.02 10.14
C GLU A 7 12.46 -26.46 11.29
N LEU A 8 11.32 -25.88 10.91
CA LEU A 8 10.31 -25.36 11.82
C LEU A 8 9.07 -26.24 11.70
N ASP A 9 8.66 -26.85 12.80
CA ASP A 9 7.40 -27.59 12.88
C ASP A 9 6.22 -26.59 12.98
N PRO A 10 5.32 -26.54 11.98
CA PRO A 10 4.14 -25.68 12.01
C PRO A 10 3.24 -25.90 13.22
N SER A 11 3.27 -27.09 13.85
CA SER A 11 2.45 -27.42 15.03
C SER A 11 2.78 -26.54 16.24
N HIS A 12 3.97 -25.95 16.29
CA HIS A 12 4.41 -25.05 17.36
C HIS A 12 3.99 -23.59 17.16
N TYR A 13 3.33 -23.25 16.05
CA TYR A 13 2.97 -21.87 15.72
C TYR A 13 1.47 -21.63 15.81
N VAL A 14 1.09 -20.54 16.48
CA VAL A 14 -0.31 -20.10 16.59
C VAL A 14 -0.85 -19.60 15.24
N SER A 15 0.02 -19.13 14.35
CA SER A 15 -0.39 -18.55 13.07
C SER A 15 0.66 -18.75 11.96
N ALA A 16 0.21 -18.74 10.71
CA ALA A 16 1.10 -18.74 9.56
C ALA A 16 2.05 -17.52 9.53
N PRO A 17 1.62 -16.27 9.84
CA PRO A 17 2.53 -15.14 9.91
C PRO A 17 3.65 -15.30 10.94
N SER A 18 3.38 -15.88 12.11
CA SER A 18 4.43 -16.16 13.10
C SER A 18 5.44 -17.19 12.59
N LEU A 19 4.96 -18.24 11.92
CA LEU A 19 5.84 -19.24 11.30
C LEU A 19 6.69 -18.61 10.19
N SER A 20 6.08 -17.80 9.32
CA SER A 20 6.80 -17.11 8.25
C SER A 20 7.82 -16.10 8.80
N TRP A 21 7.52 -15.42 9.90
CA TRP A 21 8.45 -14.51 10.55
C TRP A 21 9.70 -15.23 11.08
N ASP A 22 9.53 -16.33 11.80
CA ASP A 22 10.65 -17.09 12.35
C ASP A 22 11.42 -17.85 11.25
N GLY A 23 10.71 -18.34 10.22
CA GLY A 23 11.34 -18.92 9.03
C GLY A 23 12.20 -17.91 8.28
N MET A 24 11.72 -16.67 8.14
CA MET A 24 12.49 -15.56 7.58
C MET A 24 13.72 -15.24 8.41
N LEU A 25 13.59 -15.09 9.74
CA LEU A 25 14.72 -14.78 10.62
C LEU A 25 15.78 -15.90 10.58
N LYS A 26 15.35 -17.16 10.59
CA LYS A 26 16.25 -18.31 10.55
C LYS A 26 16.97 -18.43 9.21
N MET A 27 16.28 -18.20 8.09
CA MET A 27 16.86 -18.27 6.75
C MET A 27 17.85 -17.13 6.48
N THR A 28 17.50 -15.91 6.88
CA THR A 28 18.30 -14.72 6.56
C THR A 28 19.39 -14.44 7.60
N GLY A 29 19.22 -14.92 8.84
CA GLY A 29 20.09 -14.56 9.97
C GLY A 29 20.03 -13.08 10.34
N VAL A 30 19.06 -12.33 9.79
CA VAL A 30 18.98 -10.88 9.94
C VAL A 30 18.73 -10.50 11.41
N ARG A 31 19.35 -9.39 11.83
CA ARG A 31 19.06 -8.74 13.12
C ARG A 31 18.45 -7.37 12.83
N ILE A 32 17.17 -7.23 13.14
CA ILE A 32 16.41 -6.00 12.93
C ILE A 32 16.32 -5.27 14.25
N GLU A 33 16.81 -4.03 14.29
CA GLU A 33 16.65 -3.15 15.45
C GLU A 33 15.19 -2.74 15.60
N LEU A 34 14.73 -2.64 16.85
CA LEU A 34 13.40 -2.13 17.19
C LEU A 34 13.53 -0.71 17.73
N PHE A 35 12.48 0.09 17.54
CA PHE A 35 12.43 1.41 18.17
C PHE A 35 12.51 1.29 19.69
N THR A 36 13.38 2.12 20.28
CA THR A 36 13.48 2.33 21.72
C THR A 36 12.65 3.55 22.18
N GLU A 37 12.25 4.40 21.24
CA GLU A 37 11.45 5.61 21.47
C GLU A 37 10.04 5.47 20.88
N MET A 38 9.01 5.76 21.70
CA MET A 38 7.62 5.74 21.23
C MET A 38 7.36 6.78 20.13
N ALA A 39 8.06 7.92 20.16
CA ALA A 39 7.91 8.96 19.15
C ALA A 39 8.20 8.46 17.72
N MET A 40 9.22 7.61 17.54
CA MET A 40 9.53 6.99 16.24
C MET A 40 8.46 6.01 15.81
N HIS A 41 7.88 5.26 16.77
CA HIS A 41 6.77 4.35 16.51
C HIS A 41 5.53 5.13 16.03
N ASP A 42 5.11 6.15 16.77
CA ASP A 42 3.92 6.95 16.47
C ASP A 42 4.09 7.74 15.17
N PHE A 43 5.29 8.26 14.90
CA PHE A 43 5.63 8.88 13.63
C PHE A 43 5.49 7.90 12.46
N THR A 44 6.05 6.71 12.60
CA THR A 44 5.99 5.67 11.57
C THR A 44 4.57 5.14 11.37
N GLU A 45 3.77 5.08 12.43
CA GLU A 45 2.39 4.64 12.37
C GLU A 45 1.55 5.53 11.44
N LYS A 46 1.79 6.85 11.44
CA LYS A 46 1.15 7.80 10.51
C LYS A 46 1.45 7.50 9.04
N ALA A 47 2.56 6.83 8.74
CA ALA A 47 2.92 6.46 7.37
C ALA A 47 2.15 5.21 6.87
N LYS A 48 1.60 4.40 7.78
CA LYS A 48 0.91 3.14 7.43
C LYS A 48 -0.42 3.42 6.77
N ARG A 49 -0.48 3.13 5.49
CA ARG A 49 -1.68 3.26 4.65
C ARG A 49 -1.81 1.99 3.82
N GLY A 50 -2.96 1.34 3.93
CA GLY A 50 -3.24 0.05 3.28
C GLY A 50 -3.29 0.12 1.76
N GLY A 51 -3.78 -0.96 1.14
CA GLY A 51 -4.05 -0.99 -0.30
C GLY A 51 -5.11 0.02 -0.70
N ILE A 52 -4.97 0.59 -1.89
CA ILE A 52 -5.95 1.52 -2.46
C ILE A 52 -7.04 0.69 -3.13
N SER A 53 -8.30 0.94 -2.77
CA SER A 53 -9.46 0.34 -3.43
C SER A 53 -10.41 1.47 -3.82
N MET A 54 -10.57 1.70 -5.12
CA MET A 54 -11.39 2.79 -5.63
C MET A 54 -12.02 2.45 -6.98
N ALA A 55 -13.23 2.96 -7.20
CA ALA A 55 -13.88 3.00 -8.50
C ALA A 55 -13.89 4.45 -9.00
N CYS A 56 -13.19 4.71 -10.09
CA CYS A 56 -13.05 6.03 -10.70
C CYS A 56 -14.17 6.28 -11.72
N GLN A 57 -14.47 5.28 -12.54
CA GLN A 57 -15.53 5.34 -13.57
C GLN A 57 -16.54 4.23 -13.36
N ARG A 58 -17.83 4.55 -13.54
CA ARG A 58 -18.94 3.60 -13.34
C ARG A 58 -19.19 2.70 -14.54
N TYR A 59 -18.73 3.10 -15.72
CA TYR A 59 -19.03 2.40 -16.96
C TYR A 59 -17.95 2.66 -18.02
N PHE A 60 -17.46 1.58 -18.62
CA PHE A 60 -16.66 1.59 -19.83
C PHE A 60 -17.29 0.69 -20.88
N LYS A 61 -17.10 1.05 -22.15
CA LYS A 61 -17.44 0.21 -23.30
C LYS A 61 -16.25 0.13 -24.23
N ALA A 62 -15.79 -1.07 -24.51
CA ALA A 62 -14.75 -1.30 -25.50
C ALA A 62 -15.34 -1.23 -26.93
N ASN A 63 -14.47 -0.98 -27.91
CA ASN A 63 -14.77 -1.04 -29.33
C ASN A 63 -13.54 -1.62 -30.05
N ASN A 64 -13.44 -2.93 -30.22
CA ASN A 64 -12.28 -3.54 -30.88
C ASN A 64 -12.65 -4.76 -31.73
N PRO A 65 -11.77 -5.18 -32.67
CA PRO A 65 -12.05 -6.28 -33.59
C PRO A 65 -12.43 -7.61 -32.93
N LYS A 66 -12.00 -7.86 -31.68
CA LYS A 66 -12.36 -9.09 -30.96
C LYS A 66 -13.84 -9.14 -30.54
N MET A 67 -14.58 -8.04 -30.65
CA MET A 67 -16.02 -7.98 -30.40
C MET A 67 -16.89 -8.51 -31.55
N GLY A 68 -16.27 -8.90 -32.69
CA GLY A 68 -16.99 -9.47 -33.84
C GLY A 68 -18.03 -8.51 -34.41
N LYS A 69 -19.29 -8.94 -34.50
CA LYS A 69 -20.38 -8.13 -35.08
C LYS A 69 -20.69 -6.82 -34.33
N ALA A 70 -20.25 -6.69 -33.08
CA ALA A 70 -20.46 -5.48 -32.27
C ALA A 70 -19.35 -4.44 -32.43
N TYR A 71 -18.27 -4.76 -33.15
CA TYR A 71 -17.20 -3.81 -33.48
C TYR A 71 -17.68 -2.81 -34.53
N ASP A 72 -17.48 -1.52 -34.24
CA ASP A 72 -17.73 -0.44 -35.20
C ASP A 72 -16.38 0.11 -35.70
N PRO A 73 -15.97 -0.22 -36.94
CA PRO A 73 -14.72 0.27 -37.51
C PRO A 73 -14.74 1.77 -37.82
N SER A 74 -15.90 2.45 -37.73
CA SER A 74 -15.98 3.91 -37.88
C SER A 74 -15.62 4.67 -36.59
N GLN A 75 -15.58 3.97 -35.45
CA GLN A 75 -15.22 4.53 -34.15
C GLN A 75 -13.78 4.16 -33.77
N PRO A 76 -13.12 4.93 -32.88
CA PRO A 76 -11.79 4.58 -32.41
C PRO A 76 -11.71 3.17 -31.82
N THR A 77 -10.61 2.48 -32.08
CA THR A 77 -10.36 1.17 -31.48
C THR A 77 -10.02 1.34 -30.02
N THR A 78 -10.82 0.75 -29.14
CA THR A 78 -10.67 0.83 -27.69
C THR A 78 -10.78 -0.52 -27.00
N TRP A 79 -10.05 -0.64 -25.90
CA TRP A 79 -9.93 -1.85 -25.11
C TRP A 79 -10.24 -1.55 -23.64
N ILE A 80 -10.67 -2.58 -22.92
CA ILE A 80 -10.73 -2.58 -21.46
C ILE A 80 -9.71 -3.63 -21.02
N SER A 81 -8.70 -3.19 -20.28
CA SER A 81 -7.62 -4.04 -19.79
C SER A 81 -7.79 -4.31 -18.30
N TYR A 82 -7.57 -5.58 -17.92
CA TYR A 82 -7.38 -5.99 -16.53
C TYR A 82 -5.94 -6.42 -16.36
N VAL A 83 -5.21 -5.76 -15.47
CA VAL A 83 -3.83 -6.10 -15.13
C VAL A 83 -3.71 -6.28 -13.62
N ASP A 84 -2.84 -7.20 -13.22
CA ASP A 84 -2.66 -7.61 -11.83
C ASP A 84 -1.17 -7.84 -11.56
N ALA A 85 -0.63 -7.12 -10.58
CA ALA A 85 0.77 -7.21 -10.21
C ALA A 85 1.04 -8.55 -9.50
N THR A 86 1.74 -9.44 -10.20
CA THR A 86 2.11 -10.73 -9.64
C THR A 86 3.03 -10.54 -8.42
N ASN A 87 2.53 -10.91 -7.23
CA ASN A 87 3.28 -10.84 -5.97
C ASN A 87 3.74 -9.42 -5.59
N LEU A 88 2.86 -8.42 -5.71
CA LEU A 88 3.15 -7.01 -5.40
C LEU A 88 3.93 -6.81 -4.10
N TYR A 89 3.40 -7.33 -2.98
CA TYR A 89 4.08 -7.17 -1.69
C TYR A 89 5.41 -7.92 -1.62
N GLY A 90 5.55 -9.06 -2.30
CA GLY A 90 6.83 -9.73 -2.42
C GLY A 90 7.86 -8.87 -3.16
N HIS A 91 7.46 -8.24 -4.27
CA HIS A 91 8.32 -7.28 -4.98
C HIS A 91 8.78 -6.13 -4.07
N SER A 92 7.87 -5.55 -3.28
CA SER A 92 8.21 -4.49 -2.32
C SER A 92 9.07 -5.00 -1.16
N MET A 93 8.84 -6.23 -0.71
CA MET A 93 9.64 -6.90 0.33
C MET A 93 11.06 -7.22 -0.14
N SER A 94 11.29 -7.35 -1.45
CA SER A 94 12.61 -7.55 -2.04
C SER A 94 13.42 -6.26 -2.25
N GLN A 95 12.84 -5.10 -1.94
CA GLN A 95 13.55 -3.81 -2.01
C GLN A 95 14.46 -3.61 -0.78
N PHE A 96 15.23 -2.52 -0.77
CA PHE A 96 15.98 -2.11 0.41
C PHE A 96 15.01 -1.65 1.50
N LEU A 97 15.06 -2.32 2.65
CA LEU A 97 14.16 -2.10 3.77
C LEU A 97 14.95 -1.68 5.02
N PRO A 98 14.33 -0.89 5.92
CA PRO A 98 14.95 -0.52 7.19
C PRO A 98 15.43 -1.74 7.96
N ILE A 99 16.63 -1.65 8.54
CA ILE A 99 17.21 -2.69 9.40
C ILE A 99 17.58 -2.17 10.80
N GLY A 100 17.89 -0.88 10.93
CA GLY A 100 18.22 -0.25 12.22
C GLY A 100 18.87 1.12 12.05
N GLY A 101 19.64 1.56 13.03
CA GLY A 101 20.32 2.86 13.00
C GLY A 101 19.35 4.04 12.92
N TYR A 102 18.22 3.94 13.63
CA TYR A 102 17.13 4.90 13.57
C TYR A 102 17.52 6.19 14.28
N GLU A 103 17.50 7.30 13.55
CA GLU A 103 17.95 8.59 14.07
C GLU A 103 17.11 9.73 13.49
N TRP A 104 16.66 10.64 14.36
CA TRP A 104 16.15 11.94 13.95
C TRP A 104 17.31 12.79 13.44
N LEU A 105 17.26 13.23 12.18
CA LEU A 105 18.34 14.05 11.62
C LEU A 105 18.44 15.44 12.27
N ALA A 106 17.31 15.94 12.77
CA ALA A 106 17.20 17.20 13.49
C ALA A 106 15.92 17.22 14.33
N SER A 107 15.86 18.08 15.35
CA SER A 107 14.63 18.29 16.09
C SER A 107 13.60 19.05 15.25
N ARG A 108 12.31 18.81 15.51
CA ARG A 108 11.21 19.54 14.88
C ARG A 108 11.35 21.05 15.06
N GLU A 109 11.72 21.50 16.26
CA GLU A 109 11.94 22.92 16.54
C GLU A 109 13.08 23.51 15.68
N TYR A 110 14.18 22.78 15.51
CA TYR A 110 15.28 23.21 14.66
C TYR A 110 14.86 23.34 13.20
N LEU A 111 14.19 22.32 12.64
CA LEU A 111 13.77 22.36 11.23
C LEU A 111 12.80 23.51 10.97
N LEU A 112 11.78 23.70 11.82
CA LEU A 112 10.80 24.78 11.66
C LEU A 112 11.41 26.19 11.76
N LYS A 113 12.49 26.36 12.54
CA LYS A 113 13.22 27.63 12.64
C LYS A 113 14.24 27.86 11.51
N ASN A 114 14.56 26.83 10.72
CA ASN A 114 15.62 26.88 9.71
C ASN A 114 15.13 26.38 8.33
N PRO A 115 14.34 27.19 7.57
CA PRO A 115 13.84 26.81 6.25
C PRO A 115 14.93 26.41 5.25
N ASP A 116 16.09 27.08 5.27
CA ASP A 116 17.23 26.73 4.41
C ASP A 116 17.74 25.31 4.68
N LYS A 117 17.68 24.87 5.95
CA LYS A 117 18.04 23.51 6.33
C LYS A 117 17.00 22.49 5.89
N GLN A 118 15.71 22.83 5.97
CA GLN A 118 14.66 21.98 5.40
C GLN A 118 14.92 21.73 3.92
N LYS A 119 15.21 22.80 3.16
CA LYS A 119 15.52 22.71 1.72
C LYS A 119 16.78 21.88 1.46
N GLN A 120 17.86 22.12 2.21
CA GLN A 120 19.11 21.37 2.08
C GLN A 120 18.90 19.85 2.29
N TYR A 121 18.17 19.47 3.35
CA TYR A 121 17.86 18.06 3.59
C TYR A 121 16.97 17.48 2.49
N LEU A 122 15.93 18.22 2.06
CA LEU A 122 15.02 17.77 1.02
C LEU A 122 15.76 17.50 -0.30
N GLU A 123 16.63 18.40 -0.75
CA GLU A 123 17.39 18.24 -2.00
C GLU A 123 18.29 16.99 -1.97
N TYR A 124 18.97 16.76 -0.84
CA TYR A 124 19.80 15.58 -0.65
C TYR A 124 18.98 14.28 -0.61
N ILE A 125 17.82 14.28 0.07
CA ILE A 125 16.95 13.12 0.16
C ILE A 125 16.30 12.80 -1.20
N LEU A 126 15.89 13.82 -1.97
CA LEU A 126 15.32 13.64 -3.30
C LEU A 126 16.30 13.06 -4.32
N THR A 127 17.61 13.11 -4.03
CA THR A 127 18.68 12.54 -4.88
C THR A 127 19.25 11.23 -4.32
N THR A 128 18.78 10.76 -3.17
CA THR A 128 19.23 9.50 -2.56
C THR A 128 18.76 8.30 -3.37
N LYS A 129 19.66 7.35 -3.68
CA LYS A 129 19.32 6.15 -4.45
C LYS A 129 18.47 5.14 -3.65
N PRO A 130 17.65 4.30 -4.31
CA PRO A 130 16.91 3.22 -3.64
C PRO A 130 17.79 2.22 -2.87
N ASP A 131 19.00 1.97 -3.36
CA ASP A 131 19.98 1.01 -2.81
C ASP A 131 21.02 1.68 -1.89
N ALA A 132 20.85 2.97 -1.56
CA ALA A 132 21.73 3.66 -0.66
C ALA A 132 21.68 3.03 0.75
N ARG A 133 22.80 3.08 1.47
CA ARG A 133 22.86 2.58 2.86
C ARG A 133 21.83 3.24 3.79
N ARG A 134 21.52 4.51 3.57
CA ARG A 134 20.58 5.30 4.37
C ARG A 134 19.28 5.55 3.60
N GLY A 135 18.15 5.30 4.25
CA GLY A 135 16.81 5.67 3.82
C GLY A 135 16.15 6.66 4.79
N TYR A 136 15.00 7.22 4.38
CA TYR A 136 14.31 8.26 5.15
C TYR A 136 12.78 8.13 5.13
N PHE A 137 12.16 8.52 6.24
CA PHE A 137 10.76 8.96 6.31
C PHE A 137 10.71 10.43 6.70
N LEU A 138 9.81 11.19 6.08
CA LEU A 138 9.68 12.62 6.30
C LEU A 138 8.24 12.96 6.71
N ASN A 139 8.07 13.88 7.63
CA ASN A 139 6.79 14.52 7.90
C ASN A 139 6.73 15.88 7.17
N ILE A 140 5.83 15.97 6.19
CA ILE A 140 5.76 17.12 5.29
C ILE A 140 4.38 17.79 5.27
N ASN A 141 4.38 19.08 4.92
CA ASN A 141 3.23 19.72 4.29
C ASN A 141 3.51 19.82 2.80
N ALA A 142 2.54 19.47 1.96
CA ALA A 142 2.75 19.43 0.51
C ALA A 142 1.44 19.56 -0.25
N HIS A 143 1.51 19.95 -1.51
CA HIS A 143 0.34 20.01 -2.40
C HIS A 143 0.70 19.71 -3.85
N PHE A 144 -0.31 19.30 -4.61
CA PHE A 144 -0.23 19.23 -6.07
C PHE A 144 -0.81 20.52 -6.67
N PRO A 145 -0.08 21.26 -7.52
CA PRO A 145 -0.58 22.47 -8.16
C PRO A 145 -1.84 22.20 -9.00
N LEU A 146 -2.79 23.14 -9.04
CA LEU A 146 -4.07 22.98 -9.74
C LEU A 146 -3.93 22.52 -11.20
N LYS A 147 -2.89 23.00 -11.91
CA LYS A 147 -2.59 22.60 -13.30
C LYS A 147 -2.34 21.10 -13.50
N THR A 148 -2.01 20.37 -12.43
CA THR A 148 -1.74 18.92 -12.47
C THR A 148 -2.98 18.08 -12.20
N HIS A 149 -4.07 18.71 -11.72
CA HIS A 149 -5.23 17.98 -11.21
C HIS A 149 -5.92 17.16 -12.30
N GLU A 150 -6.06 17.70 -13.50
CA GLU A 150 -6.67 16.95 -14.62
C GLU A 150 -5.88 15.70 -15.00
N TYR A 151 -4.55 15.76 -14.93
CA TYR A 151 -3.68 14.62 -15.22
C TYR A 151 -3.73 13.56 -14.10
N LEU A 152 -3.85 14.00 -12.84
CA LEU A 152 -3.80 13.14 -11.66
C LEU A 152 -5.17 12.66 -11.15
N LYS A 153 -6.28 13.14 -11.73
CA LYS A 153 -7.64 12.91 -11.20
C LYS A 153 -8.05 11.44 -11.18
N ASP A 154 -7.51 10.64 -12.09
CA ASP A 154 -7.86 9.23 -12.22
C ASP A 154 -7.32 8.41 -11.04
N LEU A 155 -6.11 8.73 -10.57
CA LEU A 155 -5.48 8.06 -9.44
C LEU A 155 -4.67 9.06 -8.58
N PRO A 156 -5.32 9.93 -7.79
CA PRO A 156 -4.63 10.93 -7.00
C PRO A 156 -3.53 10.33 -6.10
N PRO A 157 -2.25 10.75 -6.23
CA PRO A 157 -1.16 10.23 -5.40
C PRO A 157 -1.28 10.67 -3.92
N ALA A 158 -0.42 10.15 -3.04
CA ALA A 158 -0.39 10.53 -1.62
C ALA A 158 -1.77 10.43 -0.94
N VAL A 159 -2.34 9.22 -0.95
CA VAL A 159 -3.61 8.87 -0.29
C VAL A 159 -3.53 9.15 1.21
N GLU A 160 -4.64 9.58 1.80
CA GLU A 160 -4.71 9.91 3.23
C GLU A 160 -5.94 9.29 3.86
N ASN A 161 -5.83 8.89 5.13
CA ASN A 161 -6.98 8.52 5.93
C ASN A 161 -7.73 9.80 6.31
N VAL A 162 -8.93 9.97 5.76
CA VAL A 162 -9.76 11.15 6.01
C VAL A 162 -11.12 10.73 6.52
N THR A 163 -11.64 11.52 7.45
CA THR A 163 -13.01 11.40 7.92
C THR A 163 -13.93 11.99 6.86
N VAL A 164 -14.70 11.14 6.18
CA VAL A 164 -15.63 11.59 5.13
C VAL A 164 -16.88 12.15 5.80
N GLU A 165 -17.07 13.46 5.68
CA GLU A 165 -18.23 14.17 6.20
C GLU A 165 -19.43 14.10 5.25
N LYS A 166 -20.64 14.32 5.78
CA LYS A 166 -21.89 14.18 5.01
C LYS A 166 -22.00 15.23 3.88
N ASP A 167 -21.44 16.41 4.09
CA ASP A 167 -21.41 17.51 3.12
C ASP A 167 -20.43 17.28 1.95
N TRP A 168 -19.54 16.28 2.06
CA TRP A 168 -18.66 15.87 0.97
C TRP A 168 -19.35 14.92 -0.02
N LEU A 169 -20.55 14.44 0.31
CA LEU A 169 -21.32 13.58 -0.57
C LEU A 169 -21.81 14.36 -1.79
N CYS A 170 -21.65 13.77 -2.98
CA CYS A 170 -22.32 14.30 -4.15
C CYS A 170 -23.86 14.21 -3.97
N PRO A 171 -24.64 15.05 -4.69
CA PRO A 171 -26.10 15.10 -4.53
C PRO A 171 -26.78 13.72 -4.67
N TYR A 172 -26.26 12.87 -5.55
CA TYR A 172 -26.75 11.50 -5.74
C TYR A 172 -26.50 10.63 -4.50
N ASN A 173 -25.30 10.65 -3.94
CA ASN A 173 -24.96 9.87 -2.75
C ASN A 173 -25.71 10.38 -1.51
N ALA A 174 -25.88 11.71 -1.38
CA ALA A 174 -26.67 12.30 -0.31
C ALA A 174 -28.14 11.80 -0.37
N LYS A 175 -28.75 11.80 -1.56
CA LYS A 175 -30.09 11.27 -1.78
C LYS A 175 -30.19 9.77 -1.49
N LEU A 176 -29.18 8.98 -1.89
CA LEU A 176 -29.14 7.55 -1.55
C LEU A 176 -29.10 7.30 -0.05
N VAL A 177 -28.31 8.08 0.70
CA VAL A 177 -28.26 7.98 2.16
C VAL A 177 -29.61 8.31 2.79
N GLU A 178 -30.38 9.26 2.24
CA GLU A 178 -31.73 9.55 2.73
C GLU A 178 -32.73 8.43 2.43
N GLN A 179 -32.57 7.75 1.29
CA GLN A 179 -33.49 6.70 0.83
C GLN A 179 -33.16 5.31 1.39
N LEU A 180 -31.89 5.06 1.73
CA LEU A 180 -31.38 3.79 2.23
C LEU A 180 -31.03 3.91 3.72
N ASP A 181 -31.03 2.80 4.44
CA ASP A 181 -30.62 2.72 5.86
C ASP A 181 -31.30 3.73 6.81
N GLY A 182 -32.51 4.20 6.47
CA GLY A 182 -33.29 5.13 7.28
C GLY A 182 -32.64 6.51 7.46
N GLY A 183 -31.86 6.99 6.48
CA GLY A 183 -31.18 8.30 6.58
C GLY A 183 -29.85 8.26 7.34
N ARG A 184 -29.39 7.08 7.75
CA ARG A 184 -28.22 6.94 8.60
C ARG A 184 -26.92 7.14 7.81
N PHE A 185 -26.15 8.15 8.20
CA PHE A 185 -24.77 8.34 7.76
C PHE A 185 -23.82 8.04 8.93
N SER A 186 -22.90 7.09 8.76
CA SER A 186 -21.84 6.86 9.75
C SER A 186 -20.59 7.58 9.31
N VAL A 187 -20.16 8.55 10.11
CA VAL A 187 -18.87 9.20 9.96
C VAL A 187 -17.79 8.16 10.25
N THR A 188 -16.98 7.84 9.24
CA THR A 188 -15.91 6.84 9.33
C THR A 188 -14.69 7.35 8.59
N GLU A 189 -13.53 7.14 9.18
CA GLU A 189 -12.26 7.35 8.50
C GLU A 189 -12.11 6.34 7.35
N LYS A 190 -11.70 6.82 6.18
CA LYS A 190 -11.44 6.01 4.99
C LYS A 190 -10.13 6.46 4.35
N LEU A 191 -9.41 5.52 3.76
CA LEU A 191 -8.27 5.84 2.91
C LEU A 191 -8.81 6.43 1.60
N VAL A 192 -8.56 7.72 1.36
CA VAL A 192 -9.11 8.45 0.21
C VAL A 192 -7.99 9.00 -0.66
N PRO A 193 -8.02 8.72 -1.97
CA PRO A 193 -7.25 9.47 -2.97
C PRO A 193 -7.96 10.80 -3.24
N HIS A 194 -7.30 11.91 -2.93
CA HIS A 194 -7.77 13.26 -3.22
C HIS A 194 -6.62 14.16 -3.66
N LEU A 195 -6.91 15.35 -4.19
CA LEU A 195 -5.87 16.30 -4.63
C LEU A 195 -5.72 17.53 -3.71
N GLY A 196 -6.51 17.64 -2.64
CA GLY A 196 -6.36 18.67 -1.60
C GLY A 196 -5.05 18.59 -0.81
N PRO A 197 -4.58 19.64 -0.14
CA PRO A 197 -3.24 19.69 0.47
C PRO A 197 -3.02 18.61 1.53
N ARG A 198 -1.77 18.14 1.65
CA ARG A 198 -1.34 17.16 2.65
C ARG A 198 -0.72 17.91 3.82
N LYS A 199 -1.18 17.63 5.03
CA LYS A 199 -0.71 18.30 6.24
C LYS A 199 -0.20 17.28 7.24
N ASN A 200 1.00 17.53 7.77
CA ASN A 200 1.69 16.59 8.66
C ASN A 200 1.75 15.15 8.11
N TYR A 201 1.99 15.03 6.81
CA TYR A 201 1.93 13.77 6.08
C TYR A 201 3.27 13.04 6.17
N VAL A 202 3.28 11.87 6.81
CA VAL A 202 4.50 11.03 6.89
C VAL A 202 4.62 10.16 5.65
N ILE A 203 5.77 10.23 4.95
CA ILE A 203 6.00 9.59 3.66
C ILE A 203 7.38 8.95 3.56
N HIS A 204 7.48 7.80 2.87
CA HIS A 204 8.76 7.19 2.54
C HIS A 204 9.48 8.00 1.46
N TYR A 205 10.80 8.14 1.54
CA TYR A 205 11.54 9.01 0.62
C TYR A 205 11.38 8.66 -0.87
N GLN A 206 11.29 7.36 -1.21
CA GLN A 206 11.09 6.95 -2.62
C GLN A 206 9.70 7.32 -3.14
N GLU A 207 8.66 7.24 -2.30
CA GLU A 207 7.32 7.74 -2.66
C GLU A 207 7.38 9.26 -2.90
N LEU A 208 8.04 9.99 -2.00
CA LEU A 208 8.22 11.45 -2.13
C LEU A 208 8.95 11.83 -3.41
N GLN A 209 10.05 11.14 -3.73
CA GLN A 209 10.79 11.35 -4.98
C GLN A 209 9.89 11.21 -6.20
N TYR A 210 9.07 10.15 -6.24
CA TYR A 210 8.15 9.95 -7.36
C TYR A 210 7.05 11.01 -7.40
N TYR A 211 6.49 11.39 -6.25
CA TYR A 211 5.44 12.40 -6.21
C TYR A 211 5.95 13.79 -6.60
N VAL A 212 7.20 14.14 -6.27
CA VAL A 212 7.85 15.37 -6.77
C VAL A 212 8.05 15.31 -8.28
N LYS A 213 8.37 14.15 -8.88
CA LYS A 213 8.36 13.99 -10.35
C LYS A 213 6.97 14.22 -10.95
N LEU A 214 5.92 13.81 -10.24
CA LEU A 214 4.52 14.15 -10.56
C LEU A 214 4.12 15.59 -10.19
N SER A 215 5.10 16.48 -9.99
CA SER A 215 4.91 17.90 -9.68
C SER A 215 4.32 18.21 -8.29
N MET A 216 4.42 17.30 -7.31
CA MET A 216 4.17 17.65 -5.91
C MET A 216 5.16 18.74 -5.47
N VAL A 217 4.62 19.77 -4.83
CA VAL A 217 5.39 20.82 -4.16
C VAL A 217 5.41 20.51 -2.67
N VAL A 218 6.62 20.45 -2.09
CA VAL A 218 6.80 20.31 -0.63
C VAL A 218 6.90 21.70 -0.04
N ASP A 219 5.93 22.06 0.79
CA ASP A 219 5.81 23.38 1.41
C ASP A 219 6.66 23.48 2.68
N GLU A 220 6.74 22.40 3.46
CA GLU A 220 7.48 22.34 4.72
C GLU A 220 7.93 20.90 5.01
N VAL A 221 9.12 20.75 5.59
CA VAL A 221 9.60 19.50 6.20
C VAL A 221 9.77 19.72 7.69
N SER A 222 8.95 19.04 8.49
CA SER A 222 8.88 19.24 9.94
C SER A 222 9.71 18.23 10.74
N GLU A 223 9.84 16.99 10.27
CA GLU A 223 10.59 15.92 10.93
C GLU A 223 11.19 14.98 9.87
N ILE A 224 12.40 14.45 10.13
CA ILE A 224 13.07 13.49 9.24
C ILE A 224 13.64 12.36 10.09
N LEU A 225 13.09 11.16 9.91
CA LEU A 225 13.59 9.92 10.50
C LEU A 225 14.48 9.22 9.46
N SER A 226 15.75 9.03 9.80
CA SER A 226 16.71 8.31 8.98
C SER A 226 16.97 6.91 9.53
N PHE A 227 17.35 5.98 8.66
CA PHE A 227 17.60 4.59 9.02
C PHE A 227 18.61 3.94 8.08
N ASP A 228 19.34 2.95 8.57
CA ASP A 228 20.11 2.03 7.74
C ASP A 228 19.15 1.05 7.06
N GLN A 229 19.42 0.73 5.78
CA GLN A 229 18.60 -0.18 4.98
C GLN A 229 19.46 -1.14 4.15
N THR A 230 18.95 -2.35 3.94
CA THR A 230 19.52 -3.37 3.05
C THR A 230 18.38 -4.20 2.45
N ASN A 231 18.65 -4.99 1.41
CA ASN A 231 17.69 -5.93 0.81
C ASN A 231 17.60 -7.27 1.59
N TRP A 232 17.66 -7.22 2.92
CA TRP A 232 17.79 -8.41 3.78
C TRP A 232 16.65 -9.43 3.66
N LEU A 233 15.47 -9.01 3.18
CA LEU A 233 14.31 -9.88 3.02
C LEU A 233 14.22 -10.53 1.64
N GLU A 234 14.97 -10.03 0.64
CA GLU A 234 14.95 -10.51 -0.74
C GLU A 234 15.24 -12.02 -0.87
N PRO A 235 16.28 -12.59 -0.21
CA PRO A 235 16.59 -14.01 -0.38
C PRO A 235 15.45 -14.92 0.05
N TYR A 236 14.75 -14.55 1.14
CA TYR A 236 13.60 -15.29 1.65
C TYR A 236 12.39 -15.21 0.70
N ILE A 237 12.14 -14.04 0.10
CA ILE A 237 11.04 -13.86 -0.85
C ILE A 237 11.31 -14.61 -2.15
N SER A 238 12.52 -14.51 -2.69
CA SER A 238 12.94 -15.17 -3.92
C SER A 238 12.86 -16.69 -3.78
N PHE A 239 13.38 -17.25 -2.68
CA PHE A 239 13.26 -18.67 -2.36
C PHE A 239 11.80 -19.14 -2.32
N ASN A 240 10.93 -18.44 -1.57
CA ASN A 240 9.52 -18.82 -1.45
C ASN A 240 8.76 -18.71 -2.77
N THR A 241 9.11 -17.73 -3.61
CA THR A 241 8.51 -17.54 -4.93
C THR A 241 8.91 -18.68 -5.87
N GLU A 242 10.18 -19.09 -5.85
CA GLU A 242 10.66 -20.26 -6.61
C GLU A 242 9.91 -21.53 -6.19
N LYS A 243 9.84 -21.82 -4.88
CA LYS A 243 9.10 -22.99 -4.36
C LYS A 243 7.62 -22.96 -4.69
N ARG A 244 7.00 -21.78 -4.71
CA ARG A 244 5.61 -21.62 -5.16
C ARG A 244 5.46 -21.97 -6.65
N ASN A 245 6.42 -21.58 -7.48
CA ASN A 245 6.39 -21.85 -8.93
C ASN A 245 6.64 -23.34 -9.23
N GLU A 246 7.58 -23.98 -8.53
CA GLU A 246 7.80 -25.43 -8.59
C GLU A 246 6.53 -26.20 -8.24
N ALA A 247 5.88 -25.84 -7.13
CA ALA A 247 4.64 -26.48 -6.68
C ALA A 247 3.50 -26.35 -7.70
N LYS A 248 3.34 -25.17 -8.32
CA LYS A 248 2.35 -24.95 -9.39
C LYS A 248 2.63 -25.86 -10.60
N LYS A 249 3.90 -25.98 -11.04
CA LYS A 249 4.29 -26.82 -12.17
C LYS A 249 4.06 -28.31 -11.89
N ALA A 250 4.22 -28.75 -10.64
CA ALA A 250 3.99 -30.12 -10.21
C ALA A 250 2.49 -30.52 -10.10
N GLY A 251 1.55 -29.63 -10.46
CA GLY A 251 0.12 -29.88 -10.34
C GLY A 251 -0.38 -29.94 -8.89
N ASN A 252 0.45 -29.54 -7.92
CA ASN A 252 0.07 -29.46 -6.52
C ASN A 252 -0.85 -28.24 -6.32
N THR A 253 -2.14 -28.44 -6.56
CA THR A 253 -3.21 -27.53 -6.17
C THR A 253 -3.49 -27.62 -4.67
N PHE A 254 -2.47 -27.43 -3.83
CA PHE A 254 -2.71 -27.04 -2.43
C PHE A 254 -3.09 -25.55 -2.37
N LEU A 255 -4.13 -25.19 -3.11
CA LEU A 255 -4.89 -23.97 -2.91
C LEU A 255 -6.09 -24.37 -2.05
N ASN A 256 -6.24 -23.77 -0.85
CA ASN A 256 -7.43 -23.77 0.03
C ASN A 256 -7.53 -24.59 1.34
N GLU A 257 -6.45 -24.86 2.06
CA GLU A 257 -6.57 -25.01 3.54
C GLU A 257 -6.69 -23.64 4.27
N LYS A 258 -6.59 -22.53 3.50
CA LYS A 258 -6.19 -21.18 3.97
C LYS A 258 -7.29 -20.21 4.44
N ALA A 259 -8.58 -20.50 4.27
CA ALA A 259 -9.68 -19.65 4.76
C ALA A 259 -10.32 -20.15 6.07
N PHE A 260 -10.20 -21.45 6.35
CA PHE A 260 -10.98 -22.18 7.36
C PHE A 260 -10.44 -22.03 8.78
N LEU A 261 -9.14 -22.22 9.00
CA LEU A 261 -8.53 -22.07 10.34
C LEU A 261 -8.31 -20.60 10.74
N LYS A 262 -8.38 -19.68 9.78
CA LYS A 262 -8.08 -18.24 9.90
C LYS A 262 -9.11 -17.44 10.73
N LYS A 263 -10.19 -18.04 11.24
CA LYS A 263 -11.27 -17.35 11.98
C LYS A 263 -11.65 -17.90 13.37
N ILE A 264 -11.12 -19.04 13.85
CA ILE A 264 -11.84 -19.82 14.88
C ILE A 264 -11.28 -19.90 16.30
N ARG A 265 -10.29 -19.09 16.72
CA ARG A 265 -10.08 -18.85 18.16
C ARG A 265 -9.42 -17.49 18.40
N LYS A 266 -10.20 -16.52 18.87
CA LYS A 266 -9.63 -15.27 19.43
C LYS A 266 -8.75 -15.66 20.63
N PRO A 267 -7.45 -15.32 20.65
CA PRO A 267 -6.55 -15.64 21.77
C PRO A 267 -6.96 -14.98 23.10
N SER A 268 -7.80 -13.95 23.03
CA SER A 268 -8.30 -13.20 24.18
C SER A 268 -9.52 -13.81 24.85
N PHE A 269 -10.13 -14.86 24.28
CA PHE A 269 -11.23 -15.58 24.93
C PHE A 269 -10.71 -16.36 26.14
N LYS A 270 -11.13 -15.96 27.34
CA LYS A 270 -10.78 -16.69 28.57
C LYS A 270 -11.79 -17.80 28.84
N TYR A 271 -13.06 -17.44 28.90
CA TYR A 271 -14.17 -18.37 29.09
C TYR A 271 -15.50 -17.70 28.73
N ALA A 272 -16.53 -18.52 28.56
CA ALA A 272 -17.91 -18.10 28.38
C ALA A 272 -18.72 -18.48 29.64
N ARG A 273 -19.59 -17.59 30.09
CA ARG A 273 -20.53 -17.84 31.19
C ARG A 273 -21.95 -17.70 30.67
N GLN A 274 -22.78 -18.71 30.92
CA GLN A 274 -24.20 -18.65 30.60
C GLN A 274 -24.91 -17.65 31.52
N LEU A 275 -25.71 -16.76 30.93
CA LEU A 275 -26.50 -15.72 31.60
C LEU A 275 -27.98 -15.97 31.29
N GLY A 276 -28.54 -17.03 31.87
CA GLY A 276 -29.91 -17.48 31.61
C GLY A 276 -30.04 -18.40 30.39
N ASN A 277 -31.27 -18.62 29.93
CA ASN A 277 -31.57 -19.70 28.97
C ASN A 277 -31.19 -19.35 27.51
N THR A 278 -30.90 -18.08 27.23
CA THR A 278 -30.72 -17.56 25.85
C THR A 278 -29.49 -16.68 25.66
N LEU A 279 -28.70 -16.41 26.72
CA LEU A 279 -27.57 -15.49 26.65
C LEU A 279 -26.28 -16.15 27.14
N ILE A 280 -25.18 -15.89 26.44
CA ILE A 280 -23.83 -16.30 26.84
C ILE A 280 -22.94 -15.06 26.86
N GLY A 281 -22.38 -14.74 28.02
CA GLY A 281 -21.37 -13.70 28.19
C GLY A 281 -19.97 -14.25 27.93
N ALA A 282 -19.23 -13.66 26.99
CA ALA A 282 -17.83 -14.01 26.74
C ALA A 282 -16.90 -13.06 27.50
N HIS A 283 -16.03 -13.60 28.36
CA HIS A 283 -15.04 -12.81 29.07
C HIS A 283 -13.72 -12.77 28.29
N MET A 284 -13.32 -11.56 27.92
CA MET A 284 -12.10 -11.28 27.17
C MET A 284 -11.01 -10.77 28.12
N GLY A 285 -9.77 -11.26 27.97
CA GLY A 285 -8.62 -10.73 28.71
C GLY A 285 -8.29 -9.28 28.34
N LYS A 286 -7.68 -8.52 29.27
CA LYS A 286 -7.04 -7.22 28.94
C LYS A 286 -5.93 -7.49 27.93
N ALA A 287 -5.98 -6.82 26.78
CA ALA A 287 -4.95 -6.90 25.76
C ALA A 287 -3.76 -6.02 26.18
N SER A 288 -2.70 -6.61 26.71
CA SER A 288 -1.38 -5.99 26.69
C SER A 288 -0.78 -6.25 25.31
N VAL A 289 -0.46 -5.19 24.56
CA VAL A 289 0.20 -5.31 23.26
C VAL A 289 1.68 -5.01 23.45
N THR A 290 2.53 -5.99 23.14
CA THR A 290 3.98 -5.78 23.12
C THR A 290 4.39 -5.33 21.72
N LEU A 291 4.98 -4.14 21.61
CA LEU A 291 5.48 -3.60 20.34
C LEU A 291 6.87 -4.18 20.02
N ASN A 292 6.92 -5.48 19.71
CA ASN A 292 8.16 -6.22 19.43
C ASN A 292 8.34 -6.57 17.94
N LYS A 293 7.71 -5.81 17.05
CA LYS A 293 7.80 -5.98 15.59
C LYS A 293 8.19 -4.65 14.94
N PRO A 294 9.04 -4.66 13.90
CA PRO A 294 9.55 -3.45 13.28
C PRO A 294 8.47 -2.81 12.39
N ILE A 295 7.65 -1.93 12.99
CA ILE A 295 6.53 -1.26 12.30
C ILE A 295 6.98 -0.50 11.04
N ILE A 296 8.20 0.04 11.04
CA ILE A 296 8.80 0.77 9.94
C ILE A 296 9.00 -0.08 8.69
N VAL A 297 9.31 -1.37 8.84
CA VAL A 297 9.40 -2.30 7.72
C VAL A 297 8.03 -2.45 7.06
N GLY A 298 6.97 -2.60 7.86
CA GLY A 298 5.60 -2.67 7.34
C GLY A 298 5.17 -1.38 6.63
N ALA A 299 5.52 -0.22 7.19
CA ALA A 299 5.26 1.07 6.55
C ALA A 299 6.00 1.21 5.22
N SER A 300 7.28 0.84 5.15
CA SER A 300 8.08 0.84 3.91
C SER A 300 7.49 -0.09 2.86
N VAL A 301 7.13 -1.33 3.21
CA VAL A 301 6.53 -2.28 2.26
C VAL A 301 5.22 -1.73 1.69
N LEU A 302 4.36 -1.16 2.53
CA LEU A 302 3.09 -0.55 2.07
C LEU A 302 3.34 0.67 1.18
N GLY A 303 4.32 1.51 1.50
CA GLY A 303 4.69 2.67 0.70
C GLY A 303 5.25 2.27 -0.67
N LEU A 304 6.24 1.38 -0.68
CA LEU A 304 6.88 0.87 -1.89
C LEU A 304 5.90 0.07 -2.79
N SER A 305 4.92 -0.63 -2.20
CA SER A 305 3.89 -1.30 -3.01
C SER A 305 2.99 -0.31 -3.72
N LYS A 306 2.63 0.81 -3.07
CA LYS A 306 1.87 1.88 -3.72
C LYS A 306 2.71 2.55 -4.81
N LEU A 307 3.98 2.83 -4.52
CA LEU A 307 4.92 3.40 -5.49
C LEU A 307 4.94 2.57 -6.78
N HIS A 308 5.08 1.25 -6.68
CA HIS A 308 5.07 0.36 -7.84
C HIS A 308 3.80 0.49 -8.69
N MET A 309 2.62 0.58 -8.05
CA MET A 309 1.36 0.79 -8.77
C MET A 309 1.26 2.17 -9.43
N TYR A 310 1.77 3.22 -8.76
CA TYR A 310 1.84 4.55 -9.34
C TYR A 310 2.83 4.63 -10.50
N GLU A 311 3.98 3.95 -10.42
CA GLU A 311 4.97 3.86 -11.50
C GLU A 311 4.39 3.17 -12.72
N PHE A 312 3.60 2.10 -12.55
CA PHE A 312 2.88 1.50 -13.67
C PHE A 312 1.85 2.47 -14.27
N TRP A 313 0.99 3.08 -13.44
CA TRP A 313 -0.07 3.94 -13.95
C TRP A 313 0.47 5.20 -14.62
N TYR A 314 1.27 5.99 -13.89
CA TYR A 314 1.75 7.28 -14.40
C TYR A 314 3.02 7.15 -15.24
N GLY A 315 3.92 6.22 -14.89
CA GLY A 315 5.21 6.06 -15.59
C GLY A 315 5.16 5.16 -16.82
N TYR A 316 4.13 4.33 -16.98
CA TYR A 316 3.97 3.48 -18.16
C TYR A 316 2.65 3.77 -18.90
N VAL A 317 1.49 3.62 -18.26
CA VAL A 317 0.19 3.75 -18.95
C VAL A 317 -0.05 5.21 -19.41
N LYS A 318 0.07 6.19 -18.52
CA LYS A 318 -0.13 7.61 -18.88
C LYS A 318 0.97 8.15 -19.79
N GLU A 319 2.21 7.67 -19.69
CA GLU A 319 3.28 8.05 -20.64
C GLU A 319 2.99 7.49 -22.04
N LYS A 320 2.56 6.22 -22.16
CA LYS A 320 2.31 5.58 -23.46
C LYS A 320 1.04 6.09 -24.14
N TYR A 321 -0.05 6.27 -23.38
CA TYR A 321 -1.37 6.56 -23.96
C TYR A 321 -1.88 7.98 -23.66
N GLY A 322 -1.32 8.70 -22.69
CA GLY A 322 -1.76 10.05 -22.33
C GLY A 322 -3.27 10.08 -22.01
N ASP A 323 -3.99 10.99 -22.67
CA ASP A 323 -5.44 11.19 -22.50
C ASP A 323 -6.30 10.08 -23.15
N LYS A 324 -5.68 9.17 -23.91
CA LYS A 324 -6.33 7.98 -24.47
C LYS A 324 -6.49 6.85 -23.46
N SER A 325 -6.06 7.05 -22.22
CA SER A 325 -6.24 6.09 -21.13
C SER A 325 -7.04 6.69 -19.99
N GLN A 326 -7.93 5.88 -19.40
CA GLN A 326 -8.76 6.27 -18.28
C GLN A 326 -8.84 5.14 -17.26
N LEU A 327 -8.56 5.45 -15.99
CA LEU A 327 -8.69 4.46 -14.92
C LEU A 327 -10.18 4.24 -14.61
N GLY A 328 -10.58 2.98 -14.51
CA GLY A 328 -11.94 2.62 -14.10
C GLY A 328 -12.02 2.17 -12.66
N TYR A 329 -11.09 1.29 -12.28
CA TYR A 329 -11.05 0.68 -10.96
C TYR A 329 -9.63 0.30 -10.58
N MET A 330 -9.33 0.40 -9.30
CA MET A 330 -8.13 -0.14 -8.68
C MET A 330 -8.50 -0.91 -7.42
N ASP A 331 -7.89 -2.07 -7.23
CA ASP A 331 -7.86 -2.75 -5.92
C ASP A 331 -6.49 -3.31 -5.64
N THR A 332 -5.76 -2.63 -4.76
CA THR A 332 -4.44 -2.96 -4.21
C THR A 332 -3.36 -3.19 -5.26
N ASP A 333 -3.39 -4.34 -5.93
CA ASP A 333 -2.44 -4.83 -6.92
C ASP A 333 -3.03 -4.95 -8.33
N SER A 334 -4.29 -4.56 -8.52
CA SER A 334 -4.97 -4.66 -9.82
C SER A 334 -5.48 -3.33 -10.34
N PHE A 335 -5.51 -3.21 -11.67
CA PHE A 335 -6.17 -2.12 -12.39
C PHE A 335 -7.16 -2.66 -13.42
N ILE A 336 -8.30 -2.00 -13.53
CA ILE A 336 -9.16 -2.04 -14.71
C ILE A 336 -9.15 -0.65 -15.34
N TYR A 337 -8.69 -0.55 -16.59
CA TYR A 337 -8.61 0.72 -17.29
C TYR A 337 -9.07 0.58 -18.74
N HIS A 338 -9.59 1.68 -19.27
CA HIS A 338 -9.95 1.83 -20.67
C HIS A 338 -8.78 2.47 -21.42
N VAL A 339 -8.54 2.03 -22.66
CA VAL A 339 -7.48 2.56 -23.51
C VAL A 339 -7.89 2.59 -24.99
N GLU A 340 -7.61 3.68 -25.68
CA GLU A 340 -7.69 3.78 -27.15
C GLU A 340 -6.33 3.45 -27.77
N THR A 341 -6.25 2.31 -28.47
CA THR A 341 -5.08 1.84 -29.21
C THR A 341 -5.50 0.78 -30.24
N GLU A 342 -4.69 0.57 -31.29
CA GLU A 342 -4.95 -0.44 -32.31
C GLU A 342 -4.92 -1.86 -31.73
N ASP A 343 -3.88 -2.19 -30.95
CA ASP A 343 -3.70 -3.52 -30.37
C ASP A 343 -2.98 -3.45 -29.01
N VAL A 344 -3.76 -3.49 -27.94
CA VAL A 344 -3.25 -3.47 -26.56
C VAL A 344 -2.40 -4.69 -26.22
N TYR A 345 -2.56 -5.84 -26.91
CA TYR A 345 -1.76 -7.03 -26.64
C TYR A 345 -0.33 -6.83 -27.15
N LYS A 346 -0.21 -6.32 -28.38
CA LYS A 346 1.09 -5.97 -28.95
C LYS A 346 1.78 -4.88 -28.11
N ASP A 347 1.03 -3.87 -27.68
CA ASP A 347 1.57 -2.79 -26.87
C ASP A 347 2.15 -3.26 -25.52
N MET A 348 1.64 -4.37 -24.97
CA MET A 348 2.07 -4.95 -23.68
C MET A 348 3.22 -5.96 -23.82
N ASP A 349 3.44 -6.47 -25.03
CA ASP A 349 4.54 -7.40 -25.33
C ASP A 349 5.87 -6.67 -25.61
N GLU A 350 5.81 -5.35 -25.88
CA GLU A 350 6.94 -4.41 -26.04
C GLU A 350 7.40 -3.81 -24.71
#